data_AF-A0A838TBT6-F1
#
_entry.id   AF-A0A838TBT6-F1
#
_cell.length_a   1.000
_cell.length_b   1.000
_cell.length_c   1.000
_cell.angle_alpha   90.00
_cell.angle_beta   90.00
_cell.angle_gamma   90.00
#
_symmetry.space_group_name_H-M   'P 1'
#
loop_
_entity.id
_entity.type
_entity.pdbx_description
1 polymer ?
#
loop_
_entity_poly.entity_id
_entity_poly.type
_entity_poly.pdbx_seq_one_letter_code
_entity_poly.pdbx_strand_id
1 'polypeptide(L)'
;EAQKAMRAKIEGVTIAVMMGTMLHSIAVGNLLPANVKTLCVDINPGVVTKLADRGSFQAVGLVTDIEPFLRELTDFIAADR
;
A
#
# COMPACT_ATOMS: atom_id res chain seq x y z
N GLU A 1 15.02 -13.89 9.09
CA GLU A 1 13.73 -14.10 9.78
C GLU A 1 12.61 -13.14 9.38
N ALA A 2 12.69 -11.82 9.59
CA ALA A 2 11.57 -10.90 9.34
C ALA A 2 10.98 -10.95 7.92
N GLN A 3 11.82 -10.88 6.87
CA GLN A 3 11.35 -10.97 5.49
C GLN A 3 10.71 -12.33 5.16
N LYS A 4 11.18 -13.42 5.77
CA LYS A 4 10.59 -14.75 5.60
C LYS A 4 9.18 -14.79 6.19
N ALA A 5 8.99 -14.18 7.37
CA ALA A 5 7.67 -14.00 7.97
C ALA A 5 6.76 -13.12 7.10
N MET A 6 7.26 -12.01 6.54
CA MET A 6 6.50 -11.18 5.60
C MET A 6 6.05 -11.98 4.37
N ARG A 7 6.96 -12.75 3.75
CA ARG A 7 6.66 -13.58 2.58
C ARG A 7 5.63 -14.67 2.88
N ALA A 8 5.61 -15.22 4.09
CA ALA A 8 4.58 -16.19 4.49
C ALA A 8 3.19 -15.54 4.68
N LYS A 9 3.10 -14.21 4.77
CA LYS A 9 1.85 -13.47 5.04
C LYS A 9 1.21 -12.85 3.79
N ILE A 10 1.87 -12.88 2.63
CA ILE A 10 1.35 -12.29 1.39
C ILE A 10 0.56 -13.27 0.51
N GLU A 11 0.54 -14.57 0.86
CA GLU A 11 -0.21 -15.56 0.09
C GLU A 11 -1.71 -15.23 0.10
N GLY A 12 -2.33 -15.22 -1.08
CA GLY A 12 -3.75 -14.90 -1.25
C GLY A 12 -4.10 -13.40 -1.20
N VAL A 13 -3.13 -12.50 -0.97
CA VAL A 13 -3.38 -11.06 -1.00
C VAL A 13 -3.75 -10.61 -2.42
N THR A 14 -4.88 -9.93 -2.56
CA THR A 14 -5.37 -9.39 -3.85
C THR A 14 -5.26 -7.87 -3.92
N ILE A 15 -5.26 -7.20 -2.77
CA ILE A 15 -5.10 -5.76 -2.60
C ILE A 15 -4.14 -5.52 -1.43
N ALA A 16 -3.17 -4.63 -1.60
CA ALA A 16 -2.31 -4.16 -0.52
C ALA A 16 -2.40 -2.65 -0.37
N VAL A 17 -2.73 -2.20 0.83
CA VAL A 17 -2.78 -0.78 1.19
C VAL A 17 -1.55 -0.47 2.07
N MET A 18 -0.67 0.39 1.55
CA MET A 18 0.64 0.72 2.10
C MET A 18 0.62 2.16 2.59
N MET A 19 0.77 2.39 3.90
CA MET A 19 0.43 3.70 4.51
C MET A 19 1.49 4.17 5.50
N GLY A 20 2.04 5.37 5.29
CA GLY A 20 2.86 6.09 6.28
C GLY A 20 4.17 5.40 6.67
N THR A 21 4.70 4.53 5.81
CA THR A 21 5.97 3.83 6.05
C THR A 21 6.71 3.52 4.77
N MET A 22 7.79 4.26 4.48
CA MET A 22 8.59 4.03 3.27
C MET A 22 9.18 2.61 3.21
N LEU A 23 9.94 2.21 4.24
CA LEU A 23 10.74 0.97 4.19
C LEU A 23 9.88 -0.28 4.16
N HIS A 24 8.82 -0.35 4.97
CA HIS A 24 7.94 -1.52 4.97
C HIS A 24 7.13 -1.61 3.68
N SER A 25 6.65 -0.48 3.15
CA SER A 25 5.92 -0.47 1.88
C SER A 25 6.80 -0.93 0.73
N ILE A 26 8.06 -0.47 0.67
CA ILE A 26 9.04 -0.94 -0.31
C ILE A 26 9.35 -2.43 -0.13
N ALA A 27 9.51 -2.90 1.10
CA ALA A 27 9.78 -4.30 1.39
C ALA A 27 8.60 -5.20 1.00
N VAL A 28 7.37 -4.84 1.36
CA VAL A 28 6.14 -5.56 0.96
C VAL A 28 5.97 -5.53 -0.55
N GLY A 29 6.08 -4.36 -1.19
CA GLY A 29 5.95 -4.23 -2.65
C GLY A 29 6.99 -5.04 -3.44
N ASN A 30 8.16 -5.34 -2.86
CA ASN A 30 9.16 -6.23 -3.47
C ASN A 30 8.80 -7.72 -3.37
N LEU A 31 7.92 -8.07 -2.44
CA LEU A 31 7.50 -9.44 -2.20
C LEU A 31 6.18 -9.77 -2.91
N LEU A 32 5.32 -8.77 -3.12
CA LEU A 32 4.01 -8.93 -3.75
C LEU A 32 4.12 -9.40 -5.21
N PRO A 33 3.27 -10.37 -5.63
CA PRO A 33 3.08 -10.68 -7.04
C PRO A 33 2.58 -9.47 -7.84
N ALA A 34 2.91 -9.41 -9.14
CA ALA A 34 2.58 -8.27 -10.01
C ALA A 34 1.07 -8.05 -10.25
N ASN A 35 0.24 -9.07 -9.99
CA ASN A 35 -1.21 -9.00 -10.14
C ASN A 35 -1.94 -8.44 -8.90
N VAL A 36 -1.20 -8.11 -7.83
CA VAL A 36 -1.79 -7.49 -6.64
C VAL A 36 -1.99 -6.00 -6.89
N LYS A 37 -3.22 -5.52 -6.66
CA LYS A 37 -3.50 -4.08 -6.70
C LYS A 37 -2.85 -3.41 -5.50
N THR A 38 -2.09 -2.36 -5.72
CA THR A 38 -1.36 -1.69 -4.65
C THR A 38 -1.81 -0.23 -4.53
N LEU A 39 -2.10 0.20 -3.31
CA LEU A 39 -2.38 1.60 -2.98
C LEU A 39 -1.29 2.09 -2.04
N CYS A 40 -0.58 3.14 -2.43
CA CYS A 40 0.40 3.82 -1.59
C CYS A 40 -0.15 5.15 -1.12
N VAL A 41 -0.27 5.33 0.20
CA VAL A 41 -0.68 6.60 0.82
C VAL A 41 0.46 7.08 1.69
N ASP A 42 1.03 8.23 1.36
CA ASP A 42 2.12 8.82 2.14
C ASP A 42 2.15 10.34 1.92
N ILE A 43 2.50 11.10 2.94
CA ILE A 43 2.62 12.55 2.82
C ILE A 43 3.85 12.96 2.00
N ASN A 44 4.85 12.07 1.91
CA ASN A 44 6.07 12.32 1.16
C ASN A 44 5.91 11.87 -0.30
N PRO A 45 5.89 12.80 -1.27
CA PRO A 45 5.73 12.46 -2.68
C PRO A 45 6.84 11.54 -3.20
N GLY A 46 8.05 11.63 -2.65
CA GLY A 46 9.17 10.76 -3.04
C GLY A 46 8.98 9.29 -2.64
N VAL A 47 8.20 9.01 -1.58
CA VAL A 47 7.79 7.64 -1.22
C VAL A 47 6.82 7.11 -2.26
N VAL A 48 5.81 7.91 -2.57
CA VAL A 48 4.73 7.56 -3.51
C VAL A 48 5.29 7.28 -4.90
N THR A 49 6.17 8.15 -5.42
CA THR A 49 6.84 7.94 -6.72
C THR A 49 7.59 6.61 -6.76
N LYS A 50 8.41 6.32 -5.74
CA LYS A 50 9.19 5.06 -5.69
C LYS A 50 8.33 3.80 -5.71
N LEU A 51 7.12 3.87 -5.15
CA LEU A 51 6.21 2.72 -5.08
C LEU A 51 5.31 2.62 -6.31
N ALA A 52 4.88 3.75 -6.87
CA ALA A 52 4.10 3.80 -8.10
C ALA A 52 4.92 3.38 -9.33
N ASP A 53 6.21 3.67 -9.38
CA ASP A 53 7.09 3.37 -10.52
C ASP A 53 7.43 1.88 -10.68
N ARG A 54 6.99 1.00 -9.77
CA ARG A 54 7.36 -0.43 -9.77
C ARG A 54 6.67 -1.30 -10.84
N GLY A 55 6.34 -0.74 -12.00
CA GLY A 55 5.91 -1.49 -13.18
C GLY A 55 4.61 -2.29 -13.01
N SER A 56 3.91 -2.13 -11.89
CA SER A 56 2.58 -2.69 -11.73
C SER A 56 1.62 -1.72 -12.41
N PHE A 57 0.99 -2.16 -13.50
CA PHE A 57 -0.15 -1.48 -14.13
C PHE A 57 -1.35 -1.24 -13.19
N GLN A 58 -1.19 -1.54 -11.89
CA GLN A 58 -2.22 -1.52 -10.86
C GLN A 58 -1.74 -0.86 -9.55
N ALA A 59 -0.69 -0.03 -9.58
CA ALA A 59 -0.29 0.81 -8.44
C ALA A 59 -0.96 2.19 -8.51
N VAL A 60 -1.65 2.58 -7.44
CA VAL A 60 -2.22 3.92 -7.25
C VAL A 60 -1.46 4.60 -6.13
N GLY A 61 -1.02 5.83 -6.37
CA GLY A 61 -0.31 6.65 -5.39
C GLY A 61 -1.16 7.84 -4.96
N LEU A 62 -1.25 8.09 -3.66
CA LEU A 62 -1.93 9.24 -3.07
C LEU A 62 -0.98 9.98 -2.12
N VAL A 63 -0.73 11.26 -2.43
CA VAL A 63 0.07 12.13 -1.57
C VAL A 63 -0.86 12.87 -0.62
N THR A 64 -0.98 12.38 0.62
CA THR A 64 -1.85 12.95 1.65
C THR A 64 -1.41 12.50 3.05
N ASP A 65 -1.91 13.18 4.08
CA ASP A 65 -1.81 12.71 5.46
C ASP A 65 -2.68 11.45 5.67
N ILE A 66 -2.20 10.54 6.52
CA ILE A 66 -2.83 9.25 6.84
C ILE A 66 -4.10 9.44 7.67
N GLU A 67 -4.11 10.39 8.61
CA GLU A 67 -5.27 10.60 9.48
C GLU A 67 -6.55 10.94 8.71
N PRO A 68 -6.57 12.00 7.87
CA PRO A 68 -7.79 12.35 7.12
C PRO A 68 -8.15 11.28 6.09
N PHE A 69 -7.15 10.59 5.49
CA PHE A 69 -7.42 9.48 4.57
C PHE A 69 -8.17 8.33 5.26
N LEU A 70 -7.70 7.90 6.43
CA LEU A 70 -8.33 6.80 7.17
C LEU A 70 -9.71 7.18 7.70
N ARG A 71 -9.90 8.44 8.11
CA ARG A 71 -11.21 8.96 8.51
C ARG A 71 -12.23 8.82 7.39
N GLU A 72 -11.94 9.41 6.23
CA GLU A 72 -12.82 9.36 5.06
C GLU A 72 -13.07 7.93 4.57
N LEU A 73 -12.03 7.09 4.55
CA LEU A 73 -12.17 5.68 4.16
C LEU A 73 -13.10 4.92 5.12
N THR A 74 -12.96 5.16 6.42
CA THR A 74 -13.78 4.47 7.44
C THR A 74 -15.22 4.94 7.38
N ASP A 75 -15.45 6.25 7.23
CA ASP A 75 -16.79 6.84 7.10
C ASP A 75 -17.49 6.32 5.83
N PHE A 76 -16.76 6.26 4.70
CA PHE A 76 -17.27 5.68 3.45
C PHE A 76 -17.69 4.22 3.60
N ILE A 77 -16.83 3.38 4.18
CA ILE A 77 -17.12 1.95 4.39
C ILE A 77 -18.28 1.76 5.37
N ALA A 78 -18.44 2.64 6.36
CA ALA A 78 -19.55 2.57 7.32
C ALA A 78 -20.90 2.94 6.69
N ALA A 79 -20.91 3.87 5.74
CA ALA A 79 -22.12 4.29 5.02
C ALA A 79 -22.56 3.30 3.93
N ASP A 80 -21.64 2.48 3.42
CA ASP A 80 -21.90 1.44 2.40
C ASP A 80 -22.43 0.12 3.02
N ARG A 81 -22.61 0.07 4.35
CA ARG A 81 -23.21 -1.05 5.09
C ARG A 81 -24.67 -0.79 5.46
#